data_AF-A0AAU8BYU0-F1
#
_entry.id   AF-A0AAU8BYU0-F1
#
_cell.length_a   1.000
_cell.length_b   1.000
_cell.length_c   1.000
_cell.angle_alpha   90.00
_cell.angle_beta   90.00
_cell.angle_gamma   90.00
#
_symmetry.space_group_name_H-M   'P 1'
#
loop_
_entity.id
_entity.type
_entity.pdbx_description
1 polymer ?
#
loop_
_entity_poly.entity_id
_entity_poly.type
_entity_poly.pdbx_seq_one_letter_code
_entity_poly.pdbx_strand_id
1 'polypeptide(L)'
;MSDSATNPESQDAIGDATYRVTANELRQFVERIERLDAEKKDLAEQQKEVMAEAKSRGYDTKVLRKIIALRKREADDIAEEEAVLEMYKEALGMS
;
A
#
# COMPACT_ATOMS: atom_id res chain seq x y z
N MET A 1 -53.14 -27.31 10.05
CA MET A 1 -52.37 -28.25 9.24
C MET A 1 -51.40 -27.42 8.44
N SER A 2 -50.16 -27.39 8.91
CA SER A 2 -49.03 -26.69 8.32
C SER A 2 -48.62 -27.40 7.05
N ASP A 3 -48.27 -26.66 6.00
CA ASP A 3 -47.17 -27.02 5.12
C ASP A 3 -46.73 -25.78 4.34
N SER A 4 -45.81 -25.04 4.97
CA SER A 4 -45.03 -24.01 4.30
C SER A 4 -43.92 -24.73 3.56
N ALA A 5 -44.16 -25.05 2.29
CA ALA A 5 -43.15 -25.61 1.40
C ALA A 5 -42.10 -24.53 1.08
N THR A 6 -41.02 -24.49 1.85
CA THR A 6 -39.83 -23.70 1.53
C THR A 6 -39.14 -24.37 0.34
N ASN A 7 -39.12 -23.69 -0.81
CA ASN A 7 -38.47 -24.17 -2.04
C ASN A 7 -36.93 -24.22 -1.85
N PRO A 8 -36.30 -25.40 -1.84
CA PRO A 8 -34.87 -25.54 -1.51
C PRO A 8 -33.92 -25.01 -2.61
N GLU A 9 -34.37 -24.90 -3.86
CA GLU A 9 -33.51 -24.48 -4.99
C GLU A 9 -33.13 -22.98 -4.96
N SER A 10 -33.86 -22.17 -4.19
CA SER A 10 -33.64 -20.71 -4.14
C SER A 10 -32.47 -20.28 -3.25
N GLN A 11 -32.03 -21.12 -2.31
CA GLN A 11 -30.95 -20.77 -1.37
C GLN A 11 -29.55 -21.07 -1.94
N ASP A 12 -29.39 -22.13 -2.72
CA ASP A 12 -28.09 -22.53 -3.30
C ASP A 12 -27.60 -21.56 -4.39
N ALA A 13 -28.51 -21.01 -5.19
CA ALA A 13 -28.17 -20.04 -6.25
C ALA A 13 -27.68 -18.68 -5.68
N ILE A 14 -28.21 -18.26 -4.53
CA ILE A 14 -27.79 -17.02 -3.85
C ILE A 14 -26.39 -17.22 -3.24
N GLY A 15 -26.14 -18.40 -2.62
CA GLY A 15 -24.84 -18.77 -2.09
C GLY A 15 -23.73 -18.77 -3.15
N ASP A 16 -23.99 -19.36 -4.33
CA ASP A 16 -23.03 -19.36 -5.45
C ASP A 16 -22.78 -17.95 -6.00
N ALA A 17 -23.83 -17.13 -6.14
CA ALA A 17 -23.69 -15.75 -6.59
C ALA A 17 -22.86 -14.90 -5.61
N THR A 18 -23.14 -14.99 -4.30
CA THR A 18 -22.35 -14.29 -3.26
C THR A 18 -20.90 -14.80 -3.23
N TYR A 19 -20.68 -16.12 -3.30
CA TYR A 19 -19.34 -16.69 -3.35
C TYR A 19 -18.55 -16.21 -4.57
N ARG A 20 -19.18 -16.14 -5.75
CA ARG A 20 -18.56 -15.63 -6.98
C ARG A 20 -18.22 -14.14 -6.89
N VAL A 21 -19.08 -13.33 -6.28
CA VAL A 21 -18.78 -11.90 -6.03
C VAL A 21 -17.58 -11.75 -5.10
N THR A 22 -17.55 -12.45 -3.97
CA THR A 22 -16.44 -12.43 -3.02
C THR A 22 -15.14 -12.97 -3.64
N ALA A 23 -15.21 -14.02 -4.45
CA ALA A 23 -14.05 -14.57 -5.16
C ALA A 23 -13.48 -13.60 -6.21
N ASN A 24 -14.35 -12.84 -6.90
CA ASN A 24 -13.93 -11.83 -7.86
C ASN A 24 -13.29 -10.61 -7.18
N GLU A 25 -13.80 -10.21 -6.02
CA GLU A 25 -13.21 -9.13 -5.21
C GLU A 25 -11.84 -9.55 -4.66
N LEU A 26 -11.74 -10.77 -4.11
CA LEU A 26 -10.47 -11.33 -3.64
C LEU A 26 -9.43 -11.39 -4.77
N ARG A 27 -9.83 -11.84 -5.97
CA ARG A 27 -8.94 -11.87 -7.14
C ARG A 27 -8.42 -10.48 -7.50
N GLN A 28 -9.28 -9.45 -7.48
CA GLN A 28 -8.87 -8.08 -7.77
C GLN A 28 -7.85 -7.56 -6.74
N PHE A 29 -8.02 -7.88 -5.45
CA PHE A 29 -7.02 -7.51 -4.45
C PHE A 29 -5.69 -8.22 -4.69
N VAL A 30 -5.70 -9.52 -4.99
CA VAL A 30 -4.49 -10.29 -5.29
C VAL A 30 -3.77 -9.72 -6.50
N GLU A 31 -4.46 -9.51 -7.63
CA GLU A 31 -3.86 -8.96 -8.85
C GLU A 31 -3.26 -7.57 -8.63
N ARG A 32 -3.93 -6.73 -7.81
CA ARG A 32 -3.41 -5.40 -7.45
C ARG A 32 -2.13 -5.51 -6.62
N ILE A 33 -2.07 -6.41 -5.66
CA ILE A 33 -0.88 -6.63 -4.82
C ILE A 33 0.26 -7.20 -5.66
N GLU A 34 0.01 -8.18 -6.52
CA GLU A 34 1.04 -8.76 -7.38
C GLU A 34 1.65 -7.72 -8.33
N ARG A 35 0.82 -6.83 -8.88
CA ARG A 35 1.32 -5.70 -9.68
C ARG A 35 2.19 -4.75 -8.86
N LEU A 36 1.74 -4.38 -7.65
CA LEU A 36 2.52 -3.51 -6.75
C LEU A 36 3.86 -4.15 -6.34
N ASP A 37 3.88 -5.47 -6.13
CA ASP A 37 5.11 -6.20 -5.82
C ASP A 37 6.07 -6.25 -7.01
N ALA A 38 5.56 -6.40 -8.22
CA ALA A 38 6.36 -6.29 -9.44
C ALA A 38 6.96 -4.88 -9.58
N GLU A 39 6.15 -3.83 -9.45
CA GLU A 39 6.62 -2.44 -9.49
C GLU A 39 7.68 -2.16 -8.41
N LYS A 40 7.46 -2.66 -7.18
CA LYS A 40 8.41 -2.54 -6.08
C LYS A 40 9.74 -3.23 -6.38
N LYS A 41 9.70 -4.40 -7.02
CA LYS A 41 10.90 -5.12 -7.44
C LYS A 41 11.66 -4.32 -8.49
N ASP A 42 10.98 -3.82 -9.52
CA ASP A 42 11.60 -3.02 -10.57
C ASP A 42 12.25 -1.74 -10.01
N LEU A 43 11.55 -1.05 -9.10
CA LEU A 43 12.11 0.11 -8.39
C LEU A 43 13.33 -0.25 -7.54
N ALA A 44 13.32 -1.42 -6.88
CA ALA A 44 14.47 -1.88 -6.11
C ALA A 44 15.68 -2.21 -7.01
N GLU A 45 15.45 -2.70 -8.23
CA GLU A 45 16.51 -2.92 -9.22
C GLU A 45 17.09 -1.59 -9.71
N GLN A 46 16.25 -0.63 -10.07
CA GLN A 46 16.70 0.73 -10.44
C GLN A 46 17.51 1.40 -9.32
N GLN A 47 17.10 1.26 -8.05
CA GLN A 47 17.88 1.78 -6.92
C GLN A 47 19.27 1.12 -6.82
N LYS A 48 19.37 -0.19 -7.10
CA LYS A 48 20.67 -0.89 -7.11
C LYS A 48 21.56 -0.39 -8.23
N GLU A 49 21.01 -0.12 -9.42
CA GLU A 49 21.76 0.42 -10.56
C GLU A 49 22.35 1.79 -10.23
N VAL A 50 21.56 2.71 -9.66
CA VAL A 50 22.03 4.04 -9.23
C VAL A 50 23.16 3.91 -8.19
N MET A 51 23.02 2.99 -7.24
CA MET A 51 24.07 2.73 -6.24
C MET A 51 25.33 2.13 -6.87
N ALA A 52 25.19 1.28 -7.87
CA ALA A 52 26.31 0.69 -8.59
C ALA A 52 27.03 1.75 -9.44
N GLU A 53 26.29 2.66 -10.07
CA GLU A 53 26.82 3.80 -10.81
C GLU A 53 27.57 4.77 -9.88
N ALA A 54 26.99 5.10 -8.71
CA ALA A 54 27.68 5.91 -7.72
C ALA A 54 29.01 5.25 -7.29
N LYS A 55 29.00 3.93 -7.10
CA LYS A 55 30.22 3.17 -6.79
C LYS A 55 31.26 3.22 -7.92
N SER A 56 30.85 3.05 -9.18
CA SER A 56 31.77 3.09 -10.32
C SER A 56 32.39 4.47 -10.54
N ARG A 57 31.66 5.53 -10.17
CA ARG A 57 32.15 6.92 -10.14
C ARG A 57 33.04 7.22 -8.92
N GLY A 58 33.22 6.28 -8.00
CA GLY A 58 34.13 6.41 -6.84
C GLY A 58 33.47 6.88 -5.53
N TYR A 59 32.15 6.98 -5.47
CA TYR A 59 31.45 7.34 -4.23
C TYR A 59 31.33 6.16 -3.25
N ASP A 60 31.41 6.44 -1.95
CA ASP A 60 31.13 5.43 -0.92
C ASP A 60 29.62 5.23 -0.75
N THR A 61 29.11 4.14 -1.32
CA THR A 61 27.69 3.75 -1.21
C THR A 61 27.20 3.52 0.23
N LYS A 62 28.07 3.22 1.20
CA LYS A 62 27.67 3.09 2.61
C LYS A 62 27.34 4.46 3.19
N VAL A 63 28.15 5.47 2.87
CA VAL A 63 27.92 6.85 3.29
C VAL A 63 26.67 7.42 2.62
N LEU A 64 26.49 7.18 1.32
CA LEU A 64 25.26 7.61 0.60
C LEU A 64 23.99 7.03 1.22
N ARG A 65 23.97 5.73 1.57
CA ARG A 65 22.82 5.12 2.26
C ARG A 65 22.54 5.78 3.62
N LYS A 66 23.58 6.13 4.39
CA LYS A 66 23.42 6.86 5.66
C LYS A 66 22.80 8.23 5.43
N ILE A 67 23.26 8.99 4.44
CA ILE A 67 22.72 10.31 4.11
C ILE A 67 21.24 10.20 3.73
N ILE A 68 20.87 9.23 2.89
CA ILE A 68 19.46 9.01 2.51
C ILE A 68 18.60 8.68 3.73
N ALA A 69 19.08 7.80 4.62
CA ALA A 69 18.36 7.45 5.84
C ALA A 69 18.17 8.64 6.79
N LEU A 70 19.20 9.48 6.94
CA LEU A 70 19.12 10.72 7.74
C LEU A 70 18.09 11.69 7.16
N ARG A 71 18.15 11.93 5.84
CA ARG A 71 17.20 12.81 5.15
C ARG A 71 15.76 12.31 5.23
N LYS A 72 15.56 10.99 5.20
CA LYS A 72 14.22 10.41 5.38
C LYS A 72 13.69 10.70 6.78
N ARG A 73 14.52 10.48 7.81
CA ARG A 73 14.14 10.79 9.19
C ARG A 73 13.83 12.27 9.38
N GLU A 74 14.67 13.17 8.88
CA GLU A 74 14.41 14.62 8.94
C GLU A 74 13.07 14.99 8.27
N ALA A 75 12.72 14.37 7.14
CA ALA A 75 11.44 14.60 6.48
C ALA A 75 10.25 14.04 7.27
N ASP A 76 10.40 12.86 7.89
CA ASP A 76 9.37 12.28 8.75
C ASP A 76 9.15 13.17 10.00
N ASP A 77 10.23 13.69 10.60
CA ASP A 77 10.17 14.63 11.72
C ASP A 77 9.47 15.94 11.30
N ILE A 78 9.79 16.50 10.12
CA ILE A 78 9.10 17.67 9.57
C ILE A 78 7.61 17.38 9.34
N ALA A 79 7.26 16.22 8.79
CA ALA A 79 5.87 15.85 8.54
C ALA A 79 5.07 15.69 9.85
N GLU A 80 5.70 15.18 10.91
CA GLU A 80 5.10 15.12 12.24
C GLU A 80 4.88 16.53 12.80
N GLU A 81 5.88 17.42 12.70
CA GLU A 81 5.74 18.81 13.10
C GLU A 81 4.64 19.54 12.31
N GLU A 82 4.57 19.34 10.98
CA GLU A 82 3.53 19.90 10.13
C GLU A 82 2.14 19.36 10.49
N ALA A 83 2.02 18.06 10.77
CA ALA A 83 0.75 17.47 11.19
C ALA A 83 0.27 18.03 12.54
N VAL A 84 1.18 18.23 13.49
CA VAL A 84 0.88 18.85 14.79
C VAL A 84 0.52 20.33 14.60
N LEU A 85 1.26 21.04 13.75
CA LEU A 85 0.97 22.43 13.42
C LEU A 85 -0.41 22.58 12.76
N GLU A 86 -0.76 21.68 11.85
CA GLU A 86 -2.06 21.66 11.19
C GLU A 86 -3.18 21.40 12.19
N MET A 87 -3.02 20.43 13.10
CA MET A 87 -3.95 20.20 14.21
C MET A 87 -4.13 21.46 15.07
N TYR A 88 -3.06 22.21 15.35
CA TYR A 88 -3.16 23.47 16.09
C TYR A 88 -3.84 24.59 15.29
N LYS A 89 -3.58 24.70 13.99
CA LYS A 89 -4.28 25.68 13.13
C LYS A 89 -5.77 25.37 13.04
N GLU A 90 -6.15 24.10 12.88
CA GLU A 90 -7.54 23.67 12.92
C GLU A 90 -8.19 24.06 14.27
N ALA A 91 -7.52 23.79 15.39
CA ALA A 91 -8.01 24.14 16.72
C ALA A 91 -8.14 25.66 16.95
N LEU A 92 -7.32 26.46 16.27
CA LEU A 92 -7.37 27.92 16.31
C LEU A 92 -8.29 28.55 15.24
N GLY A 93 -8.95 27.73 14.41
CA GLY A 93 -9.83 28.21 13.33
C GLY A 93 -9.07 28.93 12.21
N MET A 94 -7.81 28.57 12.00
CA MET A 94 -6.89 29.17 11.02
C MET A 94 -6.71 28.32 9.76
N SER A 95 -7.63 27.40 9.48
CA SER A 95 -7.69 26.55 8.28
C SER A 95 -7.93 27.33 6.99
#